data_AF-X1RGP3-F1
#
_entry.id   AF-X1RGP3-F1
#
_cell.length_a   1.000
_cell.length_b   1.000
_cell.length_c   1.000
_cell.angle_alpha   90.00
_cell.angle_beta   90.00
_cell.angle_gamma   90.00
#
_symmetry.space_group_name_H-M   'P 1'
#
loop_
_entity.id
_entity.type
_entity.pdbx_description
1 polymer ?
#
loop_
_entity_poly.entity_id
_entity_poly.type
_entity_poly.pdbx_seq_one_letter_code
_entity_poly.pdbx_strand_id
1 'polypeptide(L)'
;QEDLAVGVDRVFGAVHPSFPEDLAYKYVTAYAKVAPTLKEYHALWKYVWTFEGMVSGLTEKNTHPGAIRAYKELGLWDKRKDYPPFTPPWD
;
A
#
# COMPACT_ATOMS: atom_id res chain seq x y z
N GLN A 1 -12.68 -8.63 13.97
CA GLN A 1 -11.22 -8.50 13.75
C GLN A 1 -10.89 -7.99 12.34
N GLU A 2 -11.78 -8.16 11.34
CA GLU A 2 -11.63 -7.56 10.00
C GLU A 2 -11.58 -6.02 9.99
N ASP A 3 -12.22 -5.32 10.93
CA ASP A 3 -12.37 -3.86 10.86
C ASP A 3 -11.10 -3.03 11.13
N LEU A 4 -10.18 -3.52 11.97
CA LEU A 4 -8.99 -2.73 12.32
C LEU A 4 -7.97 -2.72 11.18
N ALA A 5 -7.68 -3.89 10.57
CA ALA A 5 -6.70 -3.98 9.49
C ALA A 5 -7.14 -3.20 8.22
N VAL A 6 -8.45 -3.16 7.95
CA VAL A 6 -9.02 -2.46 6.80
C VAL A 6 -8.99 -0.93 6.98
N GLY A 7 -9.22 -0.44 8.21
CA GLY A 7 -9.27 1.00 8.50
C GLY A 7 -7.92 1.72 8.46
N VAL A 8 -6.80 1.03 8.78
CA VAL A 8 -5.47 1.67 8.80
C VAL A 8 -4.81 1.74 7.42
N ASP A 9 -5.13 0.84 6.48
CA ASP A 9 -4.35 0.67 5.24
C ASP A 9 -5.04 1.26 4.00
N ARG A 10 -6.38 1.35 3.97
CA ARG A 10 -7.13 1.59 2.71
C ARG A 10 -7.48 3.05 2.36
N VAL A 11 -7.06 4.05 3.15
CA VAL A 11 -7.48 5.47 2.95
C VAL A 11 -6.30 6.44 2.74
N PHE A 12 -5.05 5.98 2.74
CA PHE A 12 -3.92 6.90 2.72
C PHE A 12 -3.44 7.28 1.31
N GLY A 13 -3.89 8.44 0.84
CA GLY A 13 -3.08 9.28 -0.05
C GLY A 13 -1.88 9.83 0.74
N ALA A 14 -0.85 9.00 0.94
CA ALA A 14 0.23 9.27 1.90
C ALA A 14 1.14 10.47 1.53
N VAL A 15 1.03 10.99 0.30
CA VAL A 15 1.89 12.07 -0.22
C VAL A 15 1.10 13.08 -1.06
N HIS A 16 1.57 14.33 -1.09
CA HIS A 16 1.00 15.40 -1.90
C HIS A 16 1.19 15.12 -3.42
N PRO A 17 0.29 15.55 -4.32
CA PRO A 17 0.44 15.33 -5.78
C PRO A 17 1.72 15.90 -6.40
N SER A 18 2.35 16.88 -5.76
CA SER A 18 3.65 17.43 -6.21
C SER A 18 4.86 16.63 -5.72
N PHE A 19 4.65 15.51 -5.05
CA PHE A 19 5.74 14.68 -4.58
C PHE A 19 6.52 14.11 -5.79
N PRO A 20 7.87 14.09 -5.77
CA PRO A 20 8.62 13.65 -6.93
C PRO A 20 8.38 12.17 -7.27
N GLU A 21 8.11 11.88 -8.54
CA GLU A 21 7.81 10.53 -9.01
C GLU A 21 8.92 9.53 -8.72
N ASP A 22 10.17 9.92 -8.97
CA ASP A 22 11.34 9.09 -8.69
C ASP A 22 11.48 8.74 -7.21
N LEU A 23 11.09 9.65 -6.31
CA LEU A 23 11.11 9.39 -4.88
C LEU A 23 9.98 8.45 -4.48
N ALA A 24 8.79 8.60 -5.06
CA ALA A 24 7.68 7.67 -4.82
C ALA A 24 8.06 6.24 -5.24
N TYR A 25 8.67 6.10 -6.43
CA TYR A 25 9.18 4.83 -6.93
C TYR A 25 10.23 4.24 -5.97
N LYS A 26 11.28 5.01 -5.65
CA LYS A 26 12.37 4.56 -4.77
C LYS A 26 11.86 4.16 -3.40
N TYR A 27 10.89 4.90 -2.85
CA TYR A 27 10.30 4.60 -1.55
C TYR A 27 9.59 3.24 -1.56
N VAL A 28 8.70 3.00 -2.53
CA VAL A 28 7.97 1.73 -2.63
C VAL A 28 8.92 0.55 -2.84
N THR A 29 9.91 0.70 -3.73
CA THR A 29 10.92 -0.34 -3.98
C THR A 29 11.77 -0.62 -2.75
N ALA A 30 12.19 0.42 -2.01
CA ALA A 30 12.97 0.25 -0.78
C ALA A 30 12.13 -0.39 0.33
N TYR A 31 10.89 0.06 0.49
CA TYR A 31 9.96 -0.48 1.47
C TYR A 31 9.69 -1.96 1.19
N ALA A 32 9.40 -2.37 -0.04
CA ALA A 32 9.17 -3.78 -0.39
C ALA A 32 10.35 -4.70 -0.04
N LYS A 33 11.59 -4.19 -0.04
CA LYS A 33 12.79 -4.93 0.36
C LYS A 33 12.95 -5.07 1.87
N VAL A 34 12.62 -4.02 2.62
CA VAL A 34 12.77 -3.98 4.09
C VAL A 34 11.57 -4.58 4.80
N ALA A 35 10.39 -4.50 4.19
CA ALA A 35 9.14 -4.88 4.83
C ALA A 35 9.06 -6.34 5.32
N PRO A 36 9.68 -7.34 4.65
CA PRO A 36 9.82 -8.69 5.21
C PRO A 36 10.50 -8.73 6.59
N THR A 37 11.44 -7.82 6.85
CA THR A 37 12.14 -7.71 8.15
C THR A 37 11.31 -6.98 9.20
N LEU A 38 10.31 -6.16 8.81
CA LEU A 38 9.46 -5.43 9.75
C LEU A 38 8.68 -6.35 10.69
N LYS A 39 8.40 -7.58 10.24
CA LYS A 39 7.80 -8.64 11.06
C LYS A 39 8.61 -8.96 12.32
N GLU A 40 9.92 -8.76 12.31
CA GLU A 40 10.78 -9.05 13.46
C GLU A 40 10.77 -7.94 14.53
N TYR A 41 10.38 -6.71 14.17
CA TYR A 41 10.50 -5.57 15.07
C TYR A 41 9.28 -5.35 15.98
N HIS A 42 8.09 -5.81 15.59
CA HIS A 42 6.89 -5.67 16.42
C HIS A 42 5.87 -6.78 16.12
N ALA A 43 5.24 -7.33 17.17
CA ALA A 43 4.26 -8.41 17.04
C ALA A 43 3.09 -8.05 16.11
N LEU A 44 2.66 -6.78 16.12
CA LEU A 44 1.63 -6.27 15.22
C LEU A 44 1.99 -6.48 13.74
N TRP A 45 3.24 -6.24 13.35
CA TRP A 45 3.67 -6.37 11.96
C TRP A 45 3.67 -7.82 11.48
N LYS A 46 3.78 -8.81 12.37
CA LYS A 46 3.66 -10.24 12.01
C LYS A 46 2.27 -10.58 11.46
N TYR A 47 1.23 -9.91 11.98
CA TYR A 47 -0.17 -10.20 11.66
C TYR A 47 -0.80 -9.19 10.69
N VAL A 48 -0.37 -7.93 10.73
CA VAL A 48 -0.94 -6.85 9.90
C VAL A 48 -0.25 -6.73 8.55
N TRP A 49 1.07 -6.97 8.50
CA TRP A 49 1.82 -6.71 7.28
C TRP A 49 1.83 -7.91 6.32
N THR A 50 1.28 -7.69 5.12
CA THR A 50 1.32 -8.60 3.98
C THR A 50 1.66 -7.81 2.70
N PHE A 51 2.23 -8.48 1.70
CA PHE A 51 2.45 -7.87 0.38
C PHE A 51 1.15 -7.43 -0.30
N GLU A 52 0.04 -8.10 0.02
CA GLU A 52 -1.30 -7.77 -0.47
C GLU A 52 -1.88 -6.53 0.22
N GLY A 53 -1.60 -6.34 1.51
CA GLY A 53 -1.93 -5.11 2.24
C GLY A 53 -1.37 -3.86 1.55
N MET A 54 -0.13 -3.93 1.06
CA MET A 54 0.53 -2.82 0.38
C MET A 54 -0.17 -2.31 -0.89
N VAL A 55 -1.05 -3.11 -1.50
CA VAL A 55 -1.83 -2.73 -2.69
C VAL A 55 -3.34 -2.70 -2.44
N SER A 56 -3.76 -2.94 -1.20
CA SER A 56 -5.16 -3.03 -0.81
C SER A 56 -5.86 -1.68 -0.97
N GLY A 57 -6.93 -1.60 -1.75
CA GLY A 57 -7.68 -0.36 -1.97
C GLY A 57 -7.00 0.68 -2.88
N LEU A 58 -5.88 0.32 -3.53
CA LEU A 58 -5.21 1.18 -4.50
C LEU A 58 -5.93 1.21 -5.86
N THR A 59 -5.97 2.39 -6.46
CA THR A 59 -6.53 2.69 -7.78
C THR A 59 -5.57 3.59 -8.55
N GLU A 60 -5.76 3.72 -9.86
CA GLU A 60 -4.95 4.65 -10.67
C GLU A 60 -5.19 6.13 -10.30
N LYS A 61 -6.32 6.44 -9.63
CA LYS A 61 -6.69 7.80 -9.22
C LYS A 61 -6.11 8.21 -7.87
N ASN A 62 -6.03 7.28 -6.91
CA ASN A 62 -5.56 7.56 -5.54
C ASN A 62 -4.08 7.21 -5.32
N THR A 63 -3.40 6.62 -6.30
CA THR A 63 -2.01 6.16 -6.17
C THR A 63 -1.08 7.00 -7.03
N HIS A 64 0.06 7.39 -6.46
CA HIS A 64 1.09 8.15 -7.18
C HIS A 64 1.65 7.36 -8.38
N PRO A 65 1.87 7.95 -9.57
CA PRO A 65 2.35 7.24 -10.76
C PRO A 65 3.67 6.47 -10.52
N GLY A 66 4.62 7.07 -9.81
CA GLY A 66 5.88 6.40 -9.44
C GLY A 66 5.69 5.17 -8.53
N ALA A 67 4.70 5.20 -7.64
CA ALA A 67 4.35 4.05 -6.83
C ALA A 67 3.67 2.96 -7.69
N ILE A 68 2.75 3.33 -8.59
CA ILE A 68 2.13 2.39 -9.55
C ILE A 68 3.19 1.65 -10.35
N ARG A 69 4.19 2.38 -10.86
CA ARG A 69 5.32 1.78 -11.59
C ARG A 69 6.06 0.76 -10.74
N ALA A 70 6.42 1.11 -9.50
CA ALA A 70 7.11 0.19 -8.60
C ALA A 70 6.28 -1.07 -8.30
N TYR A 71 4.98 -0.92 -8.03
CA TYR A 71 4.09 -2.07 -7.79
C TYR A 71 3.92 -2.97 -9.02
N LYS A 72 3.93 -2.41 -10.23
CA LYS A 72 3.89 -3.18 -11.48
C LYS A 72 5.17 -3.99 -11.66
N GLU A 73 6.34 -3.37 -11.46
CA GLU A 73 7.64 -4.06 -11.54
C GLU A 73 7.79 -5.18 -10.49
N LEU A 74 7.20 -5.01 -9.31
CA LEU A 74 7.17 -6.02 -8.25
C LEU A 74 6.12 -7.13 -8.48
N GLY A 75 5.30 -7.05 -9.54
CA GLY A 75 4.22 -8.00 -9.80
C GLY A 75 3.06 -7.94 -8.80
N LEU A 76 2.99 -6.87 -8.00
CA LEU A 76 1.99 -6.70 -6.94
C LEU A 76 0.75 -5.95 -7.42
N TRP A 77 0.88 -5.12 -8.47
CA TRP A 77 -0.18 -4.21 -8.87
C TRP A 77 -1.53 -4.89 -9.13
N ASP A 78 -1.55 -6.06 -9.80
CA ASP A 78 -2.81 -6.74 -10.12
C ASP A 78 -3.56 -7.30 -8.92
N LYS A 79 -2.86 -7.60 -7.80
CA LYS A 79 -3.48 -8.08 -6.56
C LYS A 79 -4.43 -7.06 -5.92
N ARG A 80 -4.31 -5.77 -6.25
CA ARG A 80 -5.26 -4.74 -5.79
C ARG A 80 -6.71 -5.04 -6.16
N LYS A 81 -6.95 -5.79 -7.24
CA LYS A 81 -8.29 -6.15 -7.74
C LYS A 81 -9.06 -7.03 -6.75
N ASP A 82 -8.34 -7.78 -5.93
CA ASP A 82 -8.93 -8.67 -4.92
C ASP A 82 -9.35 -7.90 -3.65
N TYR A 83 -8.97 -6.62 -3.55
CA TYR A 83 -9.22 -5.78 -2.38
C TYR A 83 -9.83 -4.44 -2.78
N PRO A 84 -11.17 -4.35 -2.90
CA PRO A 84 -11.82 -3.12 -3.30
C PRO A 84 -11.50 -1.97 -2.33
N PRO A 85 -11.40 -0.73 -2.83
CA PRO A 85 -11.24 0.45 -1.99
C PRO A 85 -12.32 0.51 -0.92
N PHE A 86 -11.94 0.92 0.29
CA PHE A 86 -12.91 1.12 1.36
C PHE A 86 -13.89 2.24 0.95
N THR A 87 -15.19 1.93 0.99
CA THR A 87 -16.25 2.92 0.80
C THR A 87 -16.75 3.34 2.18
N PRO A 88 -16.52 4.58 2.62
CA PRO A 88 -17.03 5.03 3.90
C PRO A 88 -18.57 5.05 3.91
N PRO A 89 -19.22 4.72 5.03
CA PRO A 89 -20.69 4.69 5.14
C PRO A 89 -21.34 6.08 5.21
N TRP A 90 -20.61 7.16 4.94
CA TRP A 90 -21.06 8.55 5.00
C TRP A 90 -21.00 9.29 3.66
N ASP A 91 -20.93 8.55 2.54
CA ASP A 91 -21.23 9.03 1.18
C ASP A 91 -22.65 8.65 0.75
#